data_AF-A0A2Z6Q8R0-F1
#
_entry.id   AF-A0A2Z6Q8R0-F1
#
_cell.length_a   1.000
_cell.length_b   1.000
_cell.length_c   1.000
_cell.angle_alpha   90.00
_cell.angle_beta   90.00
_cell.angle_gamma   90.00
#
_symmetry.space_group_name_H-M   'P 1'
#
loop_
_entity.id
_entity.type
_entity.pdbx_description
1 polymer ?
#
loop_
_entity_poly.entity_id
_entity_poly.type
_entity_poly.pdbx_seq_one_letter_code
_entity_poly.pdbx_strand_id
1 'polypeptide(L)'
;MHRPNNHCRKTFNYNSMNKDKWSNYKTESKIQSDKLSILHNNDHIRSPIRVDALLINKKWSNIKTIIDNSKLQTIPTYKSLQHYNFNTPLPLRQKFNKILAIHNVLALFNRKKILHCNPDSDPSTQWSKYWSSWPLHRCSLLESNKLFHNILFDQKLPSTINHLNFNSTKKIIRKALISAKTLYKEEKDIHTLNNINNYIIQ
;
A
#
# COMPACT_ATOMS: atom_id res chain seq x y z
N MET A 1 -23.92 -22.81 16.84
CA MET A 1 -23.12 -21.56 16.85
C MET A 1 -21.74 -21.86 16.30
N HIS A 2 -21.43 -21.42 15.08
CA HIS A 2 -20.14 -21.64 14.42
C HIS A 2 -19.18 -20.51 14.82
N ARG A 3 -18.12 -20.83 15.59
CA ARG A 3 -17.08 -19.86 15.98
C ARG A 3 -16.20 -19.61 14.75
N PRO A 4 -15.97 -18.36 14.30
CA PRO A 4 -15.05 -18.10 13.21
C PRO A 4 -13.64 -18.43 13.67
N ASN A 5 -12.96 -19.27 12.90
CA ASN A 5 -11.59 -19.68 13.17
C ASN A 5 -10.64 -18.50 12.87
N ASN A 6 -10.43 -17.63 13.87
CA ASN A 6 -9.48 -16.53 13.81
C ASN A 6 -8.04 -17.04 13.95
N HIS A 7 -7.58 -17.87 13.00
CA HIS A 7 -6.15 -18.04 12.79
C HIS A 7 -5.62 -16.76 12.17
N CYS A 8 -5.13 -15.85 13.03
CA CYS A 8 -4.36 -14.69 12.63
C CYS A 8 -3.18 -15.20 11.79
N ARG A 9 -3.25 -15.11 10.46
CA ARG A 9 -2.15 -15.50 9.57
C ARG A 9 -0.94 -14.64 9.94
N LYS A 10 0.09 -15.28 10.52
CA LYS A 10 1.38 -14.62 10.79
C LYS A 10 1.86 -14.00 9.49
N THR A 11 1.87 -12.67 9.42
CA THR A 11 2.29 -11.95 8.22
C THR A 11 3.78 -11.61 8.38
N PHE A 12 4.59 -12.13 7.47
CA PHE A 12 6.03 -11.92 7.47
C PHE A 12 6.37 -10.48 7.05
N ASN A 13 7.30 -9.86 7.78
CA ASN A 13 7.73 -8.48 7.58
C ASN A 13 9.00 -8.41 6.73
N TYR A 14 8.84 -8.50 5.40
CA TYR A 14 9.97 -8.41 4.47
C TYR A 14 10.65 -7.03 4.48
N ASN A 15 9.92 -5.95 4.81
CA ASN A 15 10.50 -4.60 4.88
C ASN A 15 11.50 -4.43 6.04
N SER A 16 11.44 -5.30 7.05
CA SER A 16 12.39 -5.31 8.17
C SER A 16 13.66 -6.11 7.92
N MET A 17 13.77 -6.74 6.74
CA MET A 17 14.92 -7.54 6.34
C MET A 17 16.05 -6.61 5.84
N ASN A 18 17.03 -6.38 6.70
CA ASN A 18 18.28 -5.74 6.32
C ASN A 18 19.26 -6.78 5.73
N LYS A 19 20.44 -6.33 5.27
CA LYS A 19 21.44 -7.19 4.63
C LYS A 19 21.82 -8.41 5.49
N ASP A 20 21.98 -8.21 6.78
CA ASP A 20 22.37 -9.30 7.71
C ASP A 20 21.25 -10.32 7.90
N LYS A 21 20.00 -9.86 8.02
CA LYS A 21 18.83 -10.77 8.11
C LYS A 21 18.62 -11.56 6.83
N TRP A 22 18.85 -10.96 5.67
CA TRP A 22 18.83 -11.68 4.39
C TRP A 22 19.94 -12.72 4.30
N SER A 23 21.14 -12.38 4.77
CA SER A 23 22.24 -13.33 4.88
C SER A 23 21.86 -14.51 5.79
N ASN A 24 21.26 -14.23 6.95
CA ASN A 24 20.79 -15.26 7.88
C ASN A 24 19.70 -16.15 7.28
N TYR A 25 18.73 -15.58 6.56
CA TYR A 25 17.71 -16.34 5.82
C TYR A 25 18.35 -17.31 4.82
N LYS A 26 19.38 -16.87 4.11
CA LYS A 26 20.10 -17.71 3.13
C LYS A 26 20.85 -18.86 3.83
N THR A 27 21.53 -18.57 4.94
CA THR A 27 22.22 -19.58 5.74
C THR A 27 21.25 -20.61 6.30
N GLU A 28 20.14 -20.17 6.91
CA GLU A 28 19.14 -21.08 7.47
C GLU A 28 18.44 -21.90 6.38
N SER A 29 18.14 -21.30 5.22
CA SER A 29 17.59 -22.05 4.06
C SER A 29 18.52 -23.17 3.61
N LYS A 30 19.84 -22.93 3.64
CA LYS A 30 20.84 -23.95 3.33
C LYS A 30 20.86 -25.06 4.38
N ILE A 31 20.85 -24.70 5.67
CA ILE A 31 20.81 -25.67 6.78
C ILE A 31 19.55 -26.56 6.68
N GLN A 32 18.39 -25.97 6.41
CA GLN A 32 17.12 -26.71 6.26
C GLN A 32 17.14 -27.63 5.03
N SER A 33 17.73 -27.18 3.92
CA SER A 33 17.95 -28.00 2.73
C SER A 33 18.87 -29.19 3.01
N ASP A 34 19.98 -28.96 3.72
CA ASP A 34 20.97 -29.99 4.05
C ASP A 34 20.40 -31.05 5.01
N LYS A 35 19.54 -30.65 5.96
CA LYS A 35 18.82 -31.61 6.83
C LYS A 35 17.89 -32.54 6.03
N LEU A 36 17.25 -32.02 4.98
CA LEU A 36 16.30 -32.77 4.16
C LEU A 36 16.99 -33.67 3.12
N SER A 37 18.17 -33.29 2.63
CA SER A 37 18.98 -34.13 1.73
C SER A 37 19.52 -35.38 2.44
N ILE A 38 19.92 -35.24 3.71
CA ILE A 38 20.33 -36.37 4.56
C ILE A 38 19.16 -37.36 4.77
N LEU A 39 17.93 -36.87 4.90
CA LEU A 39 16.73 -37.71 5.04
C LEU A 39 16.37 -38.46 3.73
N HIS A 40 16.67 -37.90 2.56
CA HIS A 40 16.35 -38.49 1.25
C HIS A 40 17.39 -39.49 0.74
N ASN A 41 18.65 -39.40 1.17
CA ASN A 41 19.67 -40.37 0.78
C ASN A 41 19.38 -41.81 1.26
N ASN A 42 18.49 -41.97 2.24
CA ASN A 42 18.04 -43.28 2.72
C ASN A 42 16.89 -43.88 1.87
N ASP A 43 16.20 -43.08 1.04
CA ASP A 43 15.05 -43.51 0.23
C ASP A 43 15.45 -43.96 -1.19
N HIS A 44 16.69 -43.72 -1.62
CA HIS A 44 17.13 -43.94 -3.01
C HIS A 44 17.70 -45.33 -3.32
N ILE A 45 17.69 -46.26 -2.37
CA ILE A 45 17.95 -47.66 -2.67
C ILE A 45 16.67 -48.25 -3.26
N ARG A 46 16.60 -48.28 -4.61
CA ARG A 46 15.67 -49.05 -5.47
C ARG A 46 14.57 -48.24 -6.17
N SER A 47 14.84 -47.80 -7.39
CA SER A 47 14.20 -48.31 -8.63
C SER A 47 14.50 -47.38 -9.82
N PRO A 48 14.71 -47.92 -11.05
CA PRO A 48 15.05 -47.12 -12.22
C PRO A 48 13.83 -46.66 -13.03
N ILE A 49 13.93 -45.45 -13.58
CA ILE A 49 13.36 -45.03 -14.88
C ILE A 49 11.82 -45.02 -14.95
N ARG A 50 11.19 -44.15 -14.16
CA ARG A 50 10.06 -43.31 -14.59
C ARG A 50 9.94 -42.14 -13.62
N VAL A 51 9.97 -40.91 -14.14
CA VAL A 51 9.75 -39.73 -13.30
C VAL A 51 8.26 -39.68 -12.97
N ASP A 52 7.88 -40.33 -11.87
CA ASP A 52 6.50 -40.32 -11.39
C ASP A 52 6.14 -38.90 -10.92
N ALA A 53 4.98 -38.39 -11.34
CA ALA A 53 4.43 -37.12 -10.88
C ALA A 53 4.37 -37.02 -9.35
N LEU A 54 4.23 -38.16 -8.66
CA LEU A 54 4.33 -38.31 -7.21
C LEU A 54 5.68 -37.85 -6.65
N LEU A 55 6.78 -38.16 -7.33
CA LEU A 55 8.13 -37.81 -6.91
C LEU A 55 8.41 -36.31 -7.12
N ILE A 56 7.87 -35.73 -8.20
CA ILE A 56 7.88 -34.28 -8.44
C ILE A 56 7.08 -33.55 -7.35
N ASN A 57 5.87 -34.04 -7.02
CA ASN A 57 5.03 -33.46 -5.97
C ASN A 57 5.69 -33.55 -4.59
N LYS A 58 6.35 -34.68 -4.27
CA LYS A 58 7.13 -34.84 -3.02
C LYS A 58 8.28 -33.82 -2.97
N LYS A 59 9.02 -33.63 -4.07
CA LYS A 59 10.08 -32.61 -4.17
C LYS A 59 9.53 -31.19 -4.00
N TRP A 60 8.41 -30.84 -4.63
CA TRP A 60 7.77 -29.54 -4.47
C TRP A 60 7.27 -29.29 -3.04
N SER A 61 6.67 -30.30 -2.41
CA SER A 61 6.26 -30.22 -1.01
C SER A 61 7.45 -29.94 -0.11
N ASN A 62 8.58 -30.61 -0.34
CA ASN A 62 9.80 -30.40 0.44
C ASN A 62 10.36 -28.99 0.27
N ILE A 63 10.43 -28.48 -0.96
CA ILE A 63 10.85 -27.10 -1.24
C ILE A 63 9.95 -26.11 -0.48
N LYS A 64 8.63 -26.34 -0.51
CA LYS A 64 7.67 -25.51 0.23
C LYS A 64 7.93 -25.54 1.74
N THR A 65 8.14 -26.73 2.30
CA THR A 65 8.47 -26.89 3.72
C THR A 65 9.77 -26.19 4.11
N ILE A 66 10.82 -26.27 3.29
CA ILE A 66 12.08 -25.55 3.51
C ILE A 66 11.82 -24.05 3.57
N ILE A 67 11.13 -23.52 2.56
CA ILE A 67 10.80 -22.10 2.48
C ILE A 67 10.00 -21.66 3.70
N ASP A 68 8.98 -22.40 4.09
CA ASP A 68 8.10 -22.02 5.20
C ASP A 68 8.85 -22.08 6.56
N ASN A 69 9.69 -23.10 6.77
CA ASN A 69 10.50 -23.22 7.99
C ASN A 69 11.55 -22.11 8.09
N SER A 70 12.27 -21.83 7.01
CA SER A 70 13.26 -20.76 6.97
C SER A 70 12.62 -19.39 7.20
N LYS A 71 11.45 -19.14 6.60
CA LYS A 71 10.66 -17.91 6.85
C LYS A 71 10.29 -17.78 8.33
N LEU A 72 9.78 -18.84 8.95
CA LEU A 72 9.38 -18.85 10.36
C LEU A 72 10.52 -18.54 11.32
N GLN A 73 11.73 -19.01 11.02
CA GLN A 73 12.89 -18.86 11.90
C GLN A 73 13.61 -17.53 11.75
N THR A 74 13.57 -16.92 10.56
CA THR A 74 14.46 -15.78 10.26
C THR A 74 13.73 -14.49 9.90
N ILE A 75 12.47 -14.56 9.43
CA ILE A 75 11.74 -13.36 9.05
C ILE A 75 10.88 -12.87 10.22
N PRO A 76 11.09 -11.63 10.70
CA PRO A 76 10.25 -11.06 11.74
C PRO A 76 8.79 -11.04 11.30
N THR A 77 7.87 -11.28 12.24
CA THR A 77 6.43 -11.20 11.97
C THR A 77 5.86 -9.91 12.53
N TYR A 78 4.87 -9.33 11.85
CA TYR A 78 4.10 -8.23 12.42
C TYR A 78 3.05 -8.75 13.40
N LYS A 79 2.87 -8.07 14.54
CA LYS A 79 1.55 -8.02 15.19
C LYS A 79 0.70 -7.11 14.31
N SER A 80 -0.05 -7.70 13.38
CA SER A 80 -0.96 -6.94 12.53
C SER A 80 -1.94 -6.19 13.43
N LEU A 81 -1.76 -4.88 13.54
CA LEU A 81 -2.87 -3.99 13.89
C LEU A 81 -3.80 -4.06 12.69
N GLN A 82 -5.00 -4.62 12.88
CA GLN A 82 -5.99 -4.92 11.82
C GLN A 82 -6.27 -3.74 10.87
N HIS A 83 -5.89 -2.51 11.24
CA HIS A 83 -6.15 -1.29 10.50
C HIS A 83 -5.05 -0.93 9.47
N TYR A 84 -3.82 -1.47 9.61
CA TYR A 84 -2.75 -1.22 8.64
C TYR A 84 -2.72 -2.33 7.59
N ASN A 85 -3.27 -2.05 6.41
CA ASN A 85 -3.21 -2.95 5.27
C ASN A 85 -1.81 -2.93 4.62
N PHE A 86 -0.83 -3.58 5.29
CA PHE A 86 0.55 -3.72 4.78
C PHE A 86 0.63 -4.56 3.50
N ASN A 87 -0.44 -5.26 3.11
CA ASN A 87 -0.51 -5.99 1.84
C ASN A 87 -0.66 -5.05 0.63
N THR A 88 -0.94 -3.76 0.86
CA THR A 88 -1.02 -2.78 -0.22
C THR A 88 0.38 -2.28 -0.57
N PRO A 89 0.82 -2.41 -1.85
CA PRO A 89 2.10 -1.88 -2.32
C PRO A 89 2.37 -0.43 -1.88
N LEU A 90 3.64 -0.09 -1.61
CA LEU A 90 4.03 1.27 -1.20
C LEU A 90 3.53 2.36 -2.18
N PRO A 91 3.63 2.20 -3.51
CA PRO A 91 3.11 3.21 -4.45
C PRO A 91 1.62 3.49 -4.27
N LEU A 92 0.81 2.43 -4.09
CA LEU A 92 -0.62 2.56 -3.82
C LEU A 92 -0.90 3.26 -2.49
N ARG A 93 -0.14 2.95 -1.43
CA ARG A 93 -0.28 3.64 -0.13
C ARG A 93 0.05 5.14 -0.24
N GLN A 94 1.10 5.50 -0.98
CA GLN A 94 1.46 6.90 -1.22
C GLN A 94 0.36 7.66 -1.99
N LYS A 95 -0.20 7.05 -3.04
CA LYS A 95 -1.34 7.60 -3.78
C LYS A 95 -2.58 7.79 -2.90
N PHE A 96 -2.90 6.81 -2.06
CA PHE A 96 -3.99 6.91 -1.10
C PHE A 96 -3.80 8.06 -0.10
N ASN A 97 -2.58 8.23 0.43
CA ASN A 97 -2.26 9.34 1.33
C ASN A 97 -2.47 10.71 0.66
N LYS A 98 -2.11 10.85 -0.62
CA LYS A 98 -2.40 12.08 -1.37
C LYS A 98 -3.89 12.29 -1.61
N ILE A 99 -4.66 11.23 -1.91
CA ILE A 99 -6.13 11.32 -1.99
C ILE A 99 -6.72 11.84 -0.68
N LEU A 100 -6.23 11.34 0.45
CA LEU A 100 -6.66 11.80 1.77
C LEU A 100 -6.31 13.27 2.00
N ALA A 101 -5.11 13.70 1.62
CA ALA A 101 -4.70 15.11 1.70
C ALA A 101 -5.62 16.02 0.86
N ILE A 102 -5.91 15.64 -0.39
CA ILE A 102 -6.83 16.38 -1.28
C ILE A 102 -8.22 16.47 -0.66
N HIS A 103 -8.73 15.36 -0.10
CA HIS A 103 -10.01 15.32 0.58
C HIS A 103 -10.07 16.26 1.78
N ASN A 104 -9.02 16.27 2.60
CA ASN A 104 -8.93 17.13 3.78
C ASN A 104 -8.92 18.62 3.39
N VAL A 105 -8.19 18.99 2.34
CA VAL A 105 -8.22 20.36 1.82
C VAL A 105 -9.61 20.72 1.29
N LEU A 106 -10.28 19.83 0.55
CA LEU A 106 -11.65 20.06 0.07
C LEU A 106 -12.63 20.30 1.23
N ALA A 107 -12.44 19.63 2.36
CA ALA A 107 -13.27 19.81 3.56
C ALA A 107 -13.13 21.21 4.19
N LEU A 108 -12.05 21.95 3.92
CA LEU A 108 -11.89 23.36 4.32
C LEU A 108 -12.80 24.29 3.51
N PHE A 109 -13.17 23.92 2.28
CA PHE A 109 -14.09 24.70 1.43
C PHE A 109 -15.58 24.52 1.84
N ASN A 110 -15.85 24.17 3.09
CA ASN A 110 -17.20 24.03 3.61
C ASN A 110 -17.63 25.34 4.30
N ARG A 111 -18.52 26.11 3.64
CA ARG A 111 -18.90 27.49 4.00
C ARG A 111 -19.29 27.70 5.46
N LYS A 112 -19.89 26.68 6.11
CA LYS A 112 -20.26 26.74 7.53
C LYS A 112 -19.07 27.09 8.44
N LYS A 113 -17.84 26.75 8.06
CA LYS A 113 -16.63 27.03 8.87
C LYS A 113 -16.09 28.46 8.71
N ILE A 114 -16.40 29.15 7.61
CA ILE A 114 -15.90 30.51 7.34
C ILE A 114 -16.74 31.55 8.09
N LEU A 115 -18.06 31.35 8.14
CA LEU A 115 -19.02 32.27 8.77
C LEU A 115 -18.97 32.28 10.30
N HIS A 116 -18.32 31.30 10.94
CA HIS A 116 -18.14 31.27 12.40
C HIS A 116 -16.85 31.98 12.86
N CYS A 117 -16.07 32.55 11.93
CA CYS A 117 -14.88 33.31 12.29
C CYS A 117 -15.26 34.73 12.72
N ASN A 118 -15.52 34.89 14.02
CA ASN A 118 -15.55 36.15 14.76
C ASN A 118 -16.34 37.31 14.09
N PRO A 119 -17.65 37.44 14.37
CA PRO A 119 -18.56 38.35 13.64
C PRO A 119 -18.17 39.82 13.66
N ASP A 120 -17.33 40.24 14.62
CA ASP A 120 -16.89 41.62 14.81
C ASP A 120 -15.70 42.03 13.91
N SER A 121 -15.20 41.13 13.06
CA SER A 121 -14.01 41.39 12.23
C SER A 121 -14.39 41.77 10.80
N ASP A 122 -13.60 42.63 10.15
CA ASP A 122 -13.77 42.94 8.72
C ASP A 122 -13.73 41.66 7.87
N PRO A 123 -14.69 41.45 6.94
CA PRO A 123 -14.75 40.26 6.10
C PRO A 123 -13.45 39.95 5.34
N SER A 124 -12.71 40.95 4.86
CA SER A 124 -11.45 40.68 4.13
C SER A 124 -10.39 40.08 5.05
N THR A 125 -10.33 40.56 6.30
CA THR A 125 -9.39 40.12 7.33
C THR A 125 -9.73 38.72 7.86
N GLN A 126 -11.02 38.38 7.95
CA GLN A 126 -11.46 37.02 8.30
C GLN A 126 -11.05 36.01 7.24
N TRP A 127 -11.22 36.35 5.96
CA TRP A 127 -10.84 35.48 4.84
C TRP A 127 -9.35 35.21 4.79
N SER A 128 -8.52 36.26 4.92
CA SER A 128 -7.06 36.10 4.91
C SER A 128 -6.57 35.28 6.11
N LYS A 129 -7.14 35.48 7.30
CA LYS A 129 -6.80 34.71 8.51
C LYS A 129 -7.22 33.24 8.38
N TYR A 130 -8.45 32.97 7.95
CA TYR A 130 -8.95 31.61 7.76
C TYR A 130 -8.13 30.83 6.72
N TRP A 131 -7.73 31.49 5.63
CA TRP A 131 -6.94 30.89 4.55
C TRP A 131 -5.43 31.09 4.68
N SER A 132 -4.93 31.49 5.85
CA SER A 132 -3.50 31.68 6.10
C SER A 132 -2.66 30.42 5.85
N SER A 133 -3.23 29.23 6.07
CA SER A 133 -2.60 27.94 5.76
C SER A 133 -2.68 27.54 4.28
N TRP A 134 -3.40 28.30 3.45
CA TRP A 134 -3.61 27.97 2.03
C TRP A 134 -2.31 27.75 1.24
N PRO A 135 -1.22 28.53 1.40
CA PRO A 135 0.01 28.30 0.66
C PRO A 135 0.58 26.89 0.88
N LEU A 136 0.54 26.40 2.12
CA LEU A 136 0.98 25.04 2.47
C LEU A 136 0.08 23.98 1.82
N HIS A 137 -1.24 24.18 1.87
CA HIS A 137 -2.19 23.29 1.21
C HIS A 137 -1.99 23.28 -0.31
N ARG A 138 -1.81 24.45 -0.94
CA ARG A 138 -1.55 24.60 -2.37
C ARG A 138 -0.30 23.84 -2.80
N CYS A 139 0.82 23.98 -2.06
CA CYS A 139 2.03 23.21 -2.35
C CYS A 139 1.77 21.69 -2.28
N SER A 140 1.09 21.23 -1.22
CA SER A 140 0.75 19.80 -1.07
C SER A 140 -0.13 19.26 -2.19
N LEU A 141 -1.10 20.05 -2.67
CA LEU A 141 -1.93 19.70 -3.83
C LEU A 141 -1.09 19.59 -5.10
N LEU A 142 -0.23 20.58 -5.39
CA LEU A 142 0.63 20.56 -6.59
C LEU A 142 1.63 19.40 -6.57
N GLU A 143 2.18 19.06 -5.41
CA GLU A 143 3.02 17.87 -5.26
C GLU A 143 2.31 16.56 -5.58
N SER A 144 0.98 16.52 -5.43
CA SER A 144 0.21 15.32 -5.77
C SER A 144 0.34 14.97 -7.25
N ASN A 145 0.57 15.96 -8.13
CA ASN A 145 0.81 15.71 -9.55
C ASN A 145 2.08 14.87 -9.81
N LYS A 146 3.04 14.81 -8.87
CA LYS A 146 4.25 13.98 -9.01
C LYS A 146 3.93 12.48 -8.89
N LEU A 147 2.81 12.12 -8.26
CA LEU A 147 2.45 10.73 -7.96
C LEU A 147 1.43 10.15 -8.93
N PHE A 148 0.64 10.98 -9.62
CA PHE A 148 -0.34 10.53 -10.59
C PHE A 148 0.17 10.80 -12.01
N HIS A 149 0.01 9.84 -12.92
CA HIS A 149 0.43 9.98 -14.31
C HIS A 149 -0.35 11.09 -15.05
N ASN A 150 -1.55 11.40 -14.58
CA ASN A 150 -2.35 12.52 -15.07
C ASN A 150 -2.18 13.72 -14.14
N ILE A 151 -2.04 14.91 -14.73
CA ILE A 151 -2.05 16.18 -14.00
C ILE A 151 -3.41 16.34 -13.34
N LEU A 152 -3.45 16.32 -12.00
CA LEU A 152 -4.67 16.48 -11.22
C LEU A 152 -5.02 17.95 -11.02
N PHE A 153 -3.99 18.78 -10.85
CA PHE A 153 -4.10 20.21 -10.63
C PHE A 153 -3.29 20.96 -11.68
N ASP A 154 -3.95 21.77 -12.50
CA ASP A 154 -3.23 22.69 -13.37
C ASP A 154 -2.54 23.79 -12.55
N GLN A 155 -1.55 24.48 -13.15
CA GLN A 155 -0.86 25.64 -12.55
C GLN A 155 -1.81 26.80 -12.16
N LYS A 156 -3.09 26.72 -12.52
CA LYS A 156 -4.16 27.70 -12.28
C LYS A 156 -4.69 27.76 -10.84
N LEU A 157 -4.15 26.97 -9.89
CA LEU A 157 -4.52 27.13 -8.47
C LEU A 157 -4.08 28.52 -7.96
N PRO A 158 -5.01 29.35 -7.47
CA PRO A 158 -4.70 30.73 -7.09
C PRO A 158 -3.73 30.77 -5.91
N SER A 159 -2.90 31.81 -5.85
CA SER A 159 -1.95 32.04 -4.76
C SER A 159 -2.64 32.31 -3.42
N THR A 160 -3.82 32.94 -3.45
CA THR A 160 -4.65 33.24 -2.28
C THR A 160 -6.10 32.88 -2.53
N ILE A 161 -6.85 32.55 -1.48
CA ILE A 161 -8.29 32.29 -1.57
C ILE A 161 -9.07 33.54 -1.17
N ASN A 162 -10.04 33.91 -2.01
CA ASN A 162 -10.95 35.03 -1.77
C ASN A 162 -12.37 34.67 -2.22
N HIS A 163 -13.32 35.56 -1.97
CA HIS A 163 -14.73 35.35 -2.29
C HIS A 163 -14.99 35.10 -3.80
N LEU A 164 -14.18 35.69 -4.68
CA LEU A 164 -14.31 35.55 -6.13
C LEU A 164 -13.86 34.17 -6.62
N ASN A 165 -12.75 33.64 -6.09
CA ASN A 165 -12.14 32.40 -6.55
C ASN A 165 -12.51 31.15 -5.71
N PHE A 166 -13.21 31.33 -4.58
CA PHE A 166 -13.55 30.24 -3.66
C PHE A 166 -14.32 29.10 -4.34
N ASN A 167 -15.38 29.44 -5.07
CA ASN A 167 -16.25 28.43 -5.69
C ASN A 167 -15.57 27.72 -6.86
N SER A 168 -14.81 28.44 -7.69
CA SER A 168 -14.06 27.86 -8.80
C SER A 168 -12.95 26.94 -8.29
N THR A 169 -12.19 27.37 -7.29
CA THR A 169 -11.13 26.57 -6.67
C THR A 169 -11.69 25.31 -6.01
N LYS A 170 -12.82 25.41 -5.30
CA LYS A 170 -13.53 24.24 -4.76
C LYS A 170 -13.90 23.22 -5.83
N LYS A 171 -14.42 23.69 -6.98
CA LYS A 171 -14.78 22.81 -8.11
C LYS A 171 -13.55 22.12 -8.69
N ILE A 172 -12.42 22.83 -8.85
CA ILE A 172 -11.14 22.26 -9.32
C ILE A 172 -10.69 21.14 -8.38
N ILE A 173 -10.64 21.40 -7.07
CA ILE A 173 -10.20 20.41 -6.07
C ILE A 173 -11.13 19.20 -6.05
N ARG A 174 -12.45 19.40 -6.17
CA ARG A 174 -13.41 18.30 -6.23
C ARG A 174 -13.23 17.44 -7.47
N LYS A 175 -12.99 18.04 -8.64
CA LYS A 175 -12.70 17.31 -9.89
C LYS A 175 -11.42 16.48 -9.74
N ALA A 176 -10.34 17.10 -9.24
CA ALA A 176 -9.07 16.43 -8.98
C ALA A 176 -9.22 15.24 -8.03
N LEU A 177 -10.02 15.39 -6.96
CA LEU A 177 -10.29 14.30 -6.00
C LEU A 177 -10.97 13.10 -6.66
N ILE A 178 -11.95 13.35 -7.53
CA ILE A 178 -12.66 12.28 -8.26
C ILE A 178 -11.68 11.57 -9.19
N SER A 179 -10.93 12.32 -10.00
CA SER A 179 -9.92 11.75 -10.90
C SER A 179 -8.87 10.91 -10.15
N ALA A 180 -8.36 11.43 -9.03
CA ALA A 180 -7.38 10.71 -8.21
C ALA A 180 -7.93 9.38 -7.66
N LYS A 181 -9.19 9.37 -7.20
CA LYS A 181 -9.87 8.15 -6.74
C LYS A 181 -10.06 7.14 -7.86
N THR A 182 -10.42 7.59 -9.06
CA THR A 182 -10.59 6.72 -10.24
C THR A 182 -9.26 6.07 -10.62
N LEU A 183 -8.19 6.87 -10.78
CA LEU A 183 -6.85 6.36 -11.11
C LEU A 183 -6.31 5.38 -10.06
N TYR A 184 -6.51 5.70 -8.77
CA TYR A 184 -6.12 4.79 -7.70
C TYR A 184 -6.87 3.47 -7.76
N LYS A 185 -8.17 3.49 -8.12
CA LYS A 185 -8.96 2.27 -8.26
C LYS A 185 -8.47 1.43 -9.44
N GLU A 186 -8.24 2.04 -10.61
CA GLU A 186 -7.72 1.35 -11.80
C GLU A 186 -6.40 0.63 -11.50
N GLU A 187 -5.46 1.32 -10.86
CA GLU A 187 -4.16 0.73 -10.50
C GLU A 187 -4.28 -0.31 -9.40
N LYS A 188 -5.15 -0.08 -8.42
CA LYS A 188 -5.44 -1.08 -7.39
C LYS A 188 -6.00 -2.35 -8.01
N ASP A 189 -6.94 -2.24 -8.95
CA ASP A 189 -7.56 -3.36 -9.64
C ASP A 189 -6.52 -4.21 -10.39
N ILE A 190 -5.50 -3.59 -11.02
CA ILE A 190 -4.33 -4.28 -11.60
C ILE A 190 -3.61 -5.13 -10.53
N HIS A 191 -3.50 -4.64 -9.31
CA HIS A 191 -2.81 -5.31 -8.20
C HIS A 191 -3.66 -6.36 -7.44
N THR A 192 -4.98 -6.44 -7.65
CA THR A 192 -5.89 -7.31 -6.87
C THR A 192 -6.15 -8.69 -7.50
N LEU A 193 -5.15 -9.56 -7.56
CA LEU A 193 -5.29 -11.00 -7.93
C LEU A 193 -5.53 -11.35 -9.42
N ASN A 194 -6.37 -10.65 -10.18
CA ASN A 194 -6.73 -11.13 -11.53
C ASN A 194 -5.57 -11.14 -12.53
N ASN A 195 -4.59 -10.24 -12.40
CA ASN A 195 -3.40 -10.26 -13.25
C ASN A 195 -2.22 -11.06 -12.68
N ILE A 196 -2.16 -11.26 -11.37
CA ILE A 196 -1.07 -12.08 -10.77
C ILE A 196 -1.24 -13.55 -11.16
N ASN A 197 -2.49 -14.05 -11.25
CA ASN A 197 -2.74 -15.41 -11.72
C ASN A 197 -2.39 -15.62 -13.20
N ASN A 198 -2.46 -14.59 -14.05
CA ASN A 198 -2.04 -14.69 -15.46
C ASN A 198 -0.53 -14.92 -15.61
N TYR A 199 0.28 -14.50 -14.64
CA TYR A 199 1.73 -14.74 -14.62
C TYR A 199 2.13 -16.06 -13.96
N ILE A 200 1.18 -16.79 -13.35
CA ILE A 200 1.43 -18.09 -12.71
C ILE A 200 0.99 -19.26 -13.61
N ILE A 201 0.17 -19.01 -14.63
CA ILE A 201 -0.41 -20.04 -15.52
C ILE A 201 0.30 -20.10 -16.90
N GLN A 202 1.39 -19.35 -17.13
CA GLN A 202 2.26 -19.61 -18.29
C GLN A 202 3.24 -20.75 -17.98
#